data_AF-A0AAD5TTY5-F1
#
_entry.id   AF-A0AAD5TTY5-F1
#
_cell.length_a   1.000
_cell.length_b   1.000
_cell.length_c   1.000
_cell.angle_alpha   90.00
_cell.angle_beta   90.00
_cell.angle_gamma   90.00
#
_symmetry.space_group_name_H-M   'P 1'
#
loop_
_entity.id
_entity.type
_entity.pdbx_description
1 polymer ?
#
loop_
_entity_poly.entity_id
_entity_poly.type
_entity_poly.pdbx_seq_one_letter_code
_entity_poly.pdbx_strand_id
1 'polypeptide(L)' 'MSLQLESTCLEGTVLKGLNIYEGKQDPVAMADEKYPDWLWSILVEPTTKFAEDEKFSKKFIRFQNKEKLKSNSLKFKKLS' A
#
# COMPACT_ATOMS: atom_id res chain seq x y z
N MET A 1 -13.76 -3.87 -20.95
CA MET A 1 -14.30 -3.87 -19.58
C MET A 1 -13.56 -2.76 -18.85
N SER A 2 -14.28 -1.68 -18.53
CA SER A 2 -13.76 -0.52 -17.81
C SER A 2 -13.24 -0.97 -16.44
N LEU A 3 -11.95 -0.78 -16.17
CA LEU A 3 -11.40 -0.91 -14.82
C LEU A 3 -11.74 0.39 -14.08
N GLN A 4 -13.00 0.49 -13.65
CA GLN A 4 -13.41 1.53 -12.72
C GLN A 4 -12.73 1.17 -11.39
N LEU A 5 -11.84 2.05 -10.91
CA LEU A 5 -11.15 1.90 -9.63
C LEU A 5 -12.18 2.15 -8.52
N GLU A 6 -13.14 1.25 -8.38
CA GLU A 6 -14.24 1.33 -7.42
C GLU A 6 -13.88 0.58 -6.15
N SER A 7 -14.30 1.13 -5.02
CA SER A 7 -14.25 0.43 -3.74
C SER A 7 -15.03 -0.87 -3.83
N THR A 8 -14.44 -1.97 -3.34
CA THR A 8 -15.17 -3.23 -3.15
C THR A 8 -16.29 -3.10 -2.10
N CYS A 9 -16.19 -2.12 -1.20
CA CYS A 9 -17.18 -1.84 -0.18
C CYS A 9 -18.10 -0.71 -0.66
N LEU A 10 -19.37 -1.05 -0.91
CA LEU A 10 -20.41 -0.09 -1.27
C LEU A 10 -20.72 0.86 -0.12
N GLU A 11 -21.27 2.04 -0.46
CA GLU A 11 -21.80 2.99 0.53
C GLU A 11 -22.85 2.30 1.42
N GLY A 12 -22.80 2.57 2.73
CA GLY A 12 -23.72 1.97 3.70
C GLY A 12 -23.25 0.63 4.27
N THR A 13 -22.12 0.08 3.81
CA THR A 13 -21.59 -1.19 4.34
C THR A 13 -21.04 -0.99 5.75
N VAL A 14 -21.57 -1.73 6.74
CA VAL A 14 -21.06 -1.70 8.12
C VAL A 14 -19.72 -2.44 8.18
N LEU A 15 -18.66 -1.73 8.58
CA LEU A 15 -17.30 -2.27 8.68
C LEU A 15 -17.12 -2.96 10.04
N LYS A 16 -17.52 -4.23 10.10
CA LYS A 16 -17.52 -5.02 11.33
C LYS A 16 -16.13 -5.17 11.94
N GLY A 17 -16.01 -5.00 13.25
CA GLY A 17 -14.79 -5.29 14.00
C GLY A 17 -13.74 -4.17 13.96
N LEU A 18 -14.09 -2.98 13.47
CA LEU A 18 -13.24 -1.79 13.58
C LEU A 18 -13.41 -1.07 14.91
N ASN A 19 -14.59 -1.13 15.52
CA ASN A 19 -14.80 -0.48 16.81
C ASN A 19 -14.17 -1.30 17.95
N ILE A 20 -13.22 -0.69 18.66
CA ILE A 20 -12.57 -1.24 19.85
C ILE A 20 -13.14 -0.69 21.17
N TYR A 21 -14.05 0.28 21.10
CA TYR A 21 -14.63 0.91 22.29
C TYR A 21 -15.96 0.27 22.66
N GLU A 22 -16.18 0.07 23.95
CA GLU A 22 -17.45 -0.40 24.49
C GLU A 22 -18.58 0.63 24.24
N GLY A 23 -19.75 0.14 23.83
CA GLY A 23 -20.95 0.97 23.61
C GLY A 23 -20.98 1.82 22.34
N LYS A 24 -19.93 1.79 21.50
CA LYS A 24 -19.94 2.46 20.19
C LYS A 24 -20.39 1.50 19.09
N GLN A 25 -20.86 2.07 17.98
CA GLN A 25 -21.23 1.30 16.78
C GLN A 25 -20.03 1.21 15.84
N ASP A 26 -19.99 0.13 15.05
CA ASP A 26 -19.03 -0.02 13.96
C ASP A 26 -19.24 1.09 12.91
N PRO A 27 -18.15 1.64 12.35
CA PRO A 27 -18.25 2.67 11.33
C PRO A 27 -18.89 2.13 10.05
N VAL A 28 -19.67 2.97 9.38
CA VAL A 28 -20.32 2.67 8.11
C VAL A 28 -19.52 3.27 6.97
N ALA A 29 -19.28 2.49 5.92
CA ALA A 29 -18.62 2.96 4.71
C ALA A 29 -19.41 4.09 4.04
N MET A 30 -18.73 5.16 3.68
CA MET A 30 -19.30 6.29 2.94
C MET A 30 -19.14 6.07 1.43
N ALA A 31 -19.69 6.96 0.60
CA ALA A 31 -19.39 6.98 -0.83
C ALA A 31 -17.89 7.22 -1.09
N ASP A 32 -17.37 6.66 -2.18
CA ASP A 32 -15.95 6.74 -2.58
C ASP A 32 -15.44 8.19 -2.68
N GLU A 33 -16.31 9.11 -3.13
CA GLU A 33 -16.02 10.55 -3.26
C GLU A 33 -15.82 11.28 -1.92
N LYS A 34 -16.32 10.71 -0.81
CA LYS A 34 -16.12 11.27 0.53
C LYS A 34 -14.76 10.89 1.11
N TYR A 35 -14.07 9.92 0.51
CA TYR A 35 -12.73 9.55 0.93
C TYR A 35 -11.70 10.43 0.24
N PRO A 36 -10.63 10.84 0.95
CA PRO A 36 -9.58 11.62 0.33
C PRO A 36 -8.82 10.84 -0.77
N ASP A 37 -8.35 11.55 -1.79
CA ASP A 37 -7.66 10.97 -2.96
C ASP A 37 -6.42 10.12 -2.62
N TRP A 38 -5.75 10.41 -1.50
CA TRP A 38 -4.57 9.65 -1.09
C TRP A 38 -4.87 8.18 -0.79
N LEU A 39 -6.11 7.84 -0.44
CA LEU A 39 -6.52 6.46 -0.14
C LEU A 39 -6.32 5.55 -1.37
N TRP A 40 -6.76 6.03 -2.53
CA TRP A 40 -6.65 5.31 -3.80
C TRP A 40 -5.21 5.19 -4.29
N SER A 41 -4.35 6.13 -3.88
CA SER A 41 -2.93 6.11 -4.20
C SER A 41 -2.15 4.99 -3.47
N ILE A 42 -2.71 4.39 -2.42
CA ILE A 42 -2.05 3.31 -1.65
C ILE A 42 -2.00 2.01 -2.44
N LEU A 43 -3.01 1.76 -3.28
CA LEU A 43 -3.08 0.55 -4.11
C LEU A 43 -2.04 0.53 -5.23
N VAL A 44 -1.39 1.67 -5.50
CA VAL A 44 -0.34 1.77 -6.50
C VAL A 44 0.88 0.98 -6.03
N GLU A 45 1.24 -0.06 -6.78
CA GLU A 45 2.41 -0.87 -6.46
C GLU A 45 3.70 -0.03 -6.40
N PRO A 46 4.61 -0.35 -5.46
CA PRO A 46 5.88 0.36 -5.38
C PRO A 46 6.68 0.16 -6.67
N THR A 47 7.02 1.26 -7.32
CA THR A 47 7.80 1.21 -8.56
C THR A 47 9.21 0.68 -8.28
N THR A 48 9.71 -0.15 -9.19
CA THR A 48 11.13 -0.53 -9.24
C THR A 48 11.92 0.39 -10.17
N LYS A 49 11.20 1.24 -10.91
CA LYS A 49 11.75 2.24 -11.83
C LYS A 49 11.68 3.60 -11.15
N PHE A 50 12.84 4.14 -10.82
CA PHE A 50 13.00 5.45 -10.21
C PHE A 50 13.54 6.41 -11.25
N ALA A 51 12.93 7.60 -11.36
CA ALA A 51 13.46 8.66 -12.21
C ALA A 51 14.78 9.21 -11.64
N GLU A 52 15.56 9.94 -12.44
CA GLU A 52 16.87 10.49 -12.05
C GLU A 52 16.77 11.32 -10.76
N ASP A 53 15.75 12.16 -10.66
CA ASP A 53 15.50 13.05 -9.52
C ASP A 53 15.10 12.29 -8.25
N GLU A 54 14.54 11.09 -8.38
CA GLU A 54 14.09 10.27 -7.26
C GLU A 54 15.22 9.43 -6.65
N LYS A 55 16.41 9.39 -7.29
CA LYS A 55 17.56 8.62 -6.80
C LYS A 55 18.10 9.13 -5.46
N PHE A 56 17.75 10.36 -5.07
CA PHE A 56 18.08 10.91 -3.75
C PHE A 56 16.99 10.66 -2.69
N SER A 57 15.85 10.09 -3.07
CA SER A 57 14.75 9.81 -2.15
C SER A 57 15.09 8.70 -1.16
N LYS A 58 14.58 8.82 0.07
CA LYS A 58 14.64 7.76 1.10
C LYS A 58 14.08 6.43 0.58
N LYS A 59 13.09 6.45 -0.32
CA LYS A 59 12.52 5.24 -0.93
C LYS A 59 13.55 4.50 -1.79
N PHE A 60 14.29 5.22 -2.62
CA PHE A 60 15.33 4.64 -3.48
C PHE A 60 16.47 4.03 -2.67
N ILE A 61 16.94 4.73 -1.62
CA ILE A 61 18.01 4.23 -0.75
C ILE A 61 17.60 2.91 -0.08
N ARG A 62 16.36 2.83 0.43
CA ARG A 62 15.81 1.59 1.03
C ARG A 62 15.71 0.46 0.00
N PHE A 63 15.27 0.77 -1.22
CA PHE A 63 15.21 -0.18 -2.32
C PHE A 63 16.60 -0.77 -2.62
N GLN A 64 17.60 0.09 -2.83
CA GLN A 64 18.99 -0.32 -3.08
C GLN A 64 19.56 -1.20 -1.96
N ASN A 65 19.32 -0.82 -0.69
CA ASN A 65 19.79 -1.60 0.45
C ASN A 65 19.13 -2.99 0.51
N LYS A 66 17.83 -3.08 0.22
CA LYS A 66 17.11 -4.37 0.13
C LYS A 66 17.69 -5.28 -0.95
N GLU A 67 17.99 -4.74 -2.13
CA GLU A 67 18.58 -5.51 -3.23
C GLU A 67 20.00 -6.00 -2.92
N LYS A 68 20.83 -5.16 -2.29
CA LYS A 68 22.16 -5.57 -1.80
C LYS A 68 22.06 -6.73 -0.80
N LEU A 69 21.16 -6.62 0.19
CA LEU A 69 20.95 -7.67 1.19
C LEU A 69 20.50 -8.99 0.55
N LYS A 70 19.55 -8.95 -0.39
CA LYS A 70 19.15 -10.13 -1.17
C LYS A 70 20.33 -10.73 -1.94
N SER A 71 21.08 -9.92 -2.66
CA SER A 71 22.20 -10.40 -3.45
C SER A 71 23.27 -11.08 -2.57
N ASN A 72 23.50 -10.54 -1.36
CA ASN A 72 24.41 -11.13 -0.41
C ASN A 72 23.89 -12.46 0.12
N SER A 73 22.62 -12.54 0.55
CA SER A 73 22.03 -13.80 1.04
C SER A 73 22.00 -14.89 -0.03
N LEU A 74 21.75 -14.53 -1.28
CA LEU A 74 21.83 -15.42 -2.45
C LEU A 74 23.24 -15.94 -2.70
N LYS A 75 24.28 -15.10 -2.56
CA LYS A 75 25.68 -15.53 -2.69
C LYS A 75 26.06 -16.54 -1.61
N PHE A 76 25.69 -16.28 -0.35
CA PHE A 76 25.97 -17.21 0.76
C PHE A 76 25.27 -18.56 0.56
N LYS A 77 24.02 -18.57 0.09
CA LYS A 77 23.31 -19.83 -0.23
C LYS A 77 23.94 -20.64 -1.36
N LYS A 78 24.66 -20.01 -2.29
CA LYS A 78 25.34 -20.70 -3.41
C LYS A 78 26.72 -21.23 -3.04
N LEU A 79 27.29 -20.78 -1.92
CA LEU A 79 28.61 -21.21 -1.44
C LEU A 79 28.52 -22.40 -0.45
N SER A 80 27.34 -22.69 0.07
CA SER A 80 27.05 -23.91 0.86
C SER A 80 26.51 -25.02 -0.03
#